data_AF-H0A2P7-F1
#
_entry.id   AF-H0A2P7-F1
#
_cell.length_a   1.000
_cell.length_b   1.000
_cell.length_c   1.000
_cell.angle_alpha   90.00
_cell.angle_beta   90.00
_cell.angle_gamma   90.00
#
_symmetry.space_group_name_H-M   'P 1'
#
loop_
_entity.id
_entity.type
_entity.pdbx_description
1 polymer ?
#
loop_
_entity_poly.entity_id
_entity_poly.type
_entity_poly.pdbx_seq_one_letter_code
_entity_poly.pdbx_strand_id
1 'polypeptide(L)'
;MAGSVIHRLRSAVDDEGRIRHVECASTWEVADELAGQRVDRRRCYAIIDGELCGLVRWSDACTGCTEVPEMTIGPDRGGGCSECGYQGRVRRAQWVPFSFSDEDA
;
A
#
# COMPACT_ATOMS: atom_id res chain seq x y z
N MET A 1 13.63 -11.69 4.06
CA MET A 1 12.74 -11.92 2.90
C MET A 1 13.19 -10.98 1.81
N ALA A 2 13.46 -11.50 0.61
CA ALA A 2 13.81 -10.69 -0.55
C ALA A 2 12.60 -9.83 -0.91
N GLY A 3 12.79 -8.52 -1.06
CA GLY A 3 11.78 -7.68 -1.70
C GLY A 3 11.50 -8.17 -3.13
N SER A 4 10.48 -7.59 -3.75
CA SER A 4 10.13 -7.88 -5.13
C SER A 4 9.86 -6.56 -5.84
N VAL A 5 10.28 -6.48 -7.10
CA VAL A 5 9.90 -5.41 -8.02
C VAL A 5 8.86 -5.99 -8.98
N ILE A 6 7.66 -5.42 -8.95
CA ILE A 6 6.57 -5.82 -9.86
C ILE A 6 6.45 -4.74 -10.93
N HIS A 7 6.25 -5.11 -12.19
CA HIS A 7 5.94 -4.13 -13.25
C HIS A 7 4.49 -4.31 -13.66
N ARG A 8 3.68 -3.28 -13.40
CA ARG A 8 2.27 -3.21 -13.81
C ARG A 8 2.17 -2.50 -15.15
N LEU A 9 1.89 -3.28 -16.19
CA LEU A 9 1.87 -2.80 -17.57
C LEU A 9 0.54 -2.16 -17.96
N ARG A 10 -0.57 -2.72 -17.45
CA ARG A 10 -1.92 -2.20 -17.70
C ARG A 10 -2.91 -2.69 -16.66
N SER A 11 -3.99 -1.94 -16.51
CA SER A 11 -5.18 -2.35 -15.76
C SER A 11 -6.35 -2.49 -16.74
N ALA A 12 -7.08 -3.60 -16.67
CA ALA A 12 -8.29 -3.84 -17.44
C ALA A 12 -9.45 -4.14 -16.48
N VAL A 13 -10.62 -3.60 -16.76
CA VAL A 13 -11.85 -3.94 -16.03
C VAL A 13 -12.54 -5.07 -16.79
N ASP A 14 -12.83 -6.19 -16.14
CA ASP A 14 -13.59 -7.27 -16.76
C ASP A 14 -15.10 -6.99 -16.77
N ASP A 15 -15.87 -7.84 -17.45
CA ASP A 15 -17.33 -7.68 -17.63
C ASP A 15 -18.12 -7.72 -16.30
N GLU A 16 -17.48 -8.17 -15.21
CA GLU A 16 -18.03 -8.17 -13.85
C GLU A 16 -17.62 -6.93 -13.03
N GLY A 17 -16.92 -5.97 -13.65
CA GLY A 17 -16.43 -4.76 -12.99
C GLY A 17 -15.17 -4.97 -12.15
N ARG A 18 -14.48 -6.10 -12.26
CA ARG A 18 -13.26 -6.38 -11.48
C ARG A 18 -12.05 -5.80 -12.19
N ILE A 19 -11.20 -5.09 -11.46
CA ILE A 19 -9.94 -4.57 -11.96
C ILE A 19 -8.91 -5.69 -11.97
N ARG A 20 -8.41 -6.05 -13.16
CA ARG A 20 -7.30 -6.99 -13.35
C ARG A 20 -6.07 -6.23 -13.78
N HIS A 21 -4.99 -6.40 -13.03
CA HIS A 21 -3.69 -5.87 -13.41
C HIS A 21 -2.92 -6.93 -14.21
N VAL A 22 -2.37 -6.52 -15.35
CA VAL A 22 -1.38 -7.31 -16.07
C VAL A 22 -0.01 -6.93 -15.52
N GLU A 23 0.54 -7.85 -14.74
CA GLU A 23 1.79 -7.66 -14.00
C GLU A 23 2.84 -8.67 -14.46
N CYS A 24 4.09 -8.22 -14.57
CA CYS A 24 5.25 -9.10 -14.75
C CYS A 24 6.28 -8.82 -13.64
N ALA A 25 7.16 -9.80 -13.39
CA ALA A 25 8.29 -9.57 -12.52
C ALA A 25 9.26 -8.59 -13.20
N SER A 26 9.71 -7.59 -12.46
CA SER A 26 10.79 -6.70 -12.89
C SER A 26 12.07 -7.02 -12.14
N THR A 27 13.18 -6.47 -12.61
CA THR A 27 14.48 -6.63 -11.97
C THR A 27 14.80 -5.45 -11.06
N TRP A 28 15.73 -5.66 -10.14
CA TRP A 28 16.22 -4.62 -9.25
C TRP A 28 16.99 -3.55 -10.00
N GLU A 29 17.68 -3.92 -11.07
CA GLU A 29 18.45 -3.03 -11.91
C GLU A 29 17.55 -1.97 -12.57
N VAL A 30 16.36 -2.36 -13.05
CA VAL A 30 15.38 -1.42 -13.61
C VAL A 30 14.83 -0.49 -12.54
N ALA A 31 14.62 -0.98 -11.32
CA ALA A 31 14.21 -0.13 -10.20
C ALA A 31 15.30 0.87 -9.82
N ASP A 32 16.57 0.43 -9.76
CA ASP A 32 17.72 1.29 -9.46
C ASP A 32 17.89 2.38 -10.53
N GLU A 33 17.67 2.05 -11.82
CA GLU A 33 17.72 3.00 -12.93
C GLU A 33 16.60 4.05 -12.83
N LEU A 34 15.35 3.63 -12.60
CA LEU A 34 14.21 4.54 -12.46
C LEU A 34 14.32 5.43 -11.21
N ALA A 35 14.91 4.93 -10.13
CA ALA A 35 15.17 5.70 -8.92
C ALA A 35 16.35 6.68 -9.07
N GLY A 36 17.25 6.46 -10.02
CA GLY A 36 18.54 7.16 -10.13
C GLY A 36 19.52 6.83 -8.99
N GLN A 37 19.19 5.87 -8.13
CA GLN A 37 20.00 5.43 -7.00
C GLN A 37 19.66 3.98 -6.64
N ARG A 38 20.51 3.36 -5.82
CA ARG A 38 20.28 1.98 -5.37
C ARG A 38 19.14 1.92 -4.36
N VAL A 39 18.09 1.17 -4.66
CA VAL A 39 16.90 1.05 -3.80
C VAL A 39 17.05 0.00 -2.70
N ASP A 40 16.34 0.17 -1.58
CA ASP A 40 16.39 -0.77 -0.45
C ASP A 40 15.66 -2.08 -0.76
N ARG A 41 16.41 -3.15 -1.02
CA ARG A 41 15.89 -4.48 -1.41
C ARG A 41 15.06 -5.20 -0.34
N ARG A 42 14.93 -4.62 0.86
CA ARG A 42 14.02 -5.11 1.92
C ARG A 42 12.60 -4.57 1.73
N ARG A 43 12.43 -3.50 0.95
CA ARG A 43 11.15 -2.86 0.65
C ARG A 43 10.49 -3.51 -0.58
N CYS A 44 9.19 -3.26 -0.74
CA CYS A 44 8.43 -3.69 -1.91
C CYS A 44 8.31 -2.52 -2.87
N TYR A 45 8.61 -2.75 -4.15
CA TYR A 45 8.50 -1.74 -5.19
C TYR A 45 7.63 -2.24 -6.34
N ALA A 46 6.98 -1.31 -7.02
CA ALA A 46 6.26 -1.57 -8.25
C ALA A 46 6.53 -0.47 -9.27
N ILE A 47 6.69 -0.83 -10.54
CA ILE A 47 6.70 0.11 -11.65
C ILE A 47 5.26 0.20 -12.15
N ILE A 48 4.64 1.37 -12.02
CA ILE A 48 3.25 1.62 -12.38
C ILE A 48 3.24 2.80 -13.34
N ASP A 49 2.65 2.61 -14.53
CA ASP A 49 2.59 3.65 -15.57
C ASP A 49 3.95 4.27 -15.94
N GLY A 50 5.02 3.46 -15.83
CA GLY A 50 6.41 3.88 -16.12
C GLY A 50 7.14 4.54 -14.95
N GLU A 51 6.49 4.74 -13.81
CA GLU A 51 7.08 5.36 -12.63
C GLU A 51 7.38 4.32 -11.54
N LEU A 52 8.51 4.48 -10.84
CA LEU A 52 8.80 3.65 -9.68
C LEU A 52 7.95 4.10 -8.49
N CYS A 53 7.23 3.16 -7.90
CA CYS A 53 6.41 3.33 -6.71
C CYS A 53 6.92 2.43 -5.57
N GLY A 54 6.89 2.96 -4.34
CA GLY A 54 7.12 2.21 -3.11
C GLY A 54 5.82 1.83 -2.43
N LEU A 55 5.78 0.68 -1.76
CA LEU A 55 4.62 0.28 -0.96
C LEU A 55 4.69 0.87 0.44
N VAL A 56 3.84 1.86 0.72
CA VAL A 56 3.66 2.40 2.06
C VAL A 56 2.56 1.63 2.78
N ARG A 57 2.77 1.35 4.06
CA ARG A 57 1.80 0.66 4.93
C ARG A 57 1.59 1.49 6.18
N TRP A 58 0.34 1.65 6.58
CA TRP A 58 -0.02 2.40 7.79
C TRP A 58 -1.23 1.77 8.47
N SER A 59 -1.56 2.26 9.67
CA SER A 59 -2.67 1.75 10.47
C SER A 59 -3.58 2.89 10.90
N ASP A 60 -4.76 2.96 10.30
CA ASP A 60 -5.78 3.95 10.63
C ASP A 60 -6.70 3.45 11.75
N ALA A 61 -7.34 4.40 12.43
CA ALA A 61 -8.48 4.09 13.26
C ALA A 61 -9.64 3.58 12.39
N CYS A 62 -10.40 2.61 12.89
CA CYS A 62 -11.58 2.14 12.18
C CYS A 62 -12.68 3.19 12.24
N THR A 63 -13.12 3.68 11.08
CA THR A 63 -14.19 4.67 10.95
C THR A 63 -15.47 4.20 11.64
N GLY A 64 -15.85 2.92 11.51
CA GLY A 64 -17.01 2.36 12.19
C GLY A 64 -16.93 2.33 13.73
N CYS A 65 -15.73 2.45 14.31
CA CYS A 65 -15.55 2.53 15.77
C CYS A 65 -15.28 3.95 16.27
N THR A 66 -14.69 4.83 15.44
CA THR A 66 -14.22 6.15 15.88
C THR A 66 -15.05 7.33 15.40
N GLU A 67 -15.96 7.16 14.44
CA GLU A 67 -16.84 8.23 13.95
C GLU A 67 -18.23 8.26 14.64
N VAL A 68 -18.44 7.44 15.67
CA VAL A 68 -19.70 7.41 16.41
C VAL A 68 -19.75 8.58 17.42
N PRO A 69 -20.78 9.47 17.40
CA PRO A 69 -20.85 10.66 18.26
C PRO A 69 -20.75 10.39 19.77
N GLU A 70 -21.07 9.18 20.21
CA GLU A 70 -21.04 8.76 21.62
C GLU A 70 -19.62 8.38 22.11
N MET A 71 -18.64 8.25 21.21
CA MET A 71 -17.25 7.89 21.51
C MET A 71 -16.34 9.14 21.52
N THR A 72 -16.63 10.11 22.40
CA THR A 72 -15.73 11.25 22.69
C THR A 72 -14.53 10.86 23.58
N ILE A 73 -14.43 9.59 23.97
CA ILE A 73 -13.34 9.02 24.73
C ILE A 73 -12.49 8.21 23.76
N GLY A 74 -11.19 8.51 23.69
CA GLY A 74 -10.25 7.82 22.81
C GLY A 74 -10.41 6.31 22.93
N PRO A 75 -10.36 5.56 21.81
CA PRO A 75 -10.82 4.18 21.78
C PRO A 75 -10.02 3.33 22.78
N ASP A 76 -10.65 3.01 23.90
CA ASP A 76 -10.20 1.93 24.75
C ASP A 76 -10.16 0.69 23.87
N ARG A 77 -9.00 0.03 23.84
CA ARG A 77 -8.77 -1.19 23.06
C ARG A 77 -9.82 -2.23 23.48
N GLY A 78 -10.90 -2.43 22.73
CA GLY A 78 -11.81 -3.54 23.06
C GLY A 78 -13.18 -3.59 22.41
N GLY A 79 -13.75 -2.47 21.93
CA GLY A 79 -15.09 -2.52 21.34
C GLY A 79 -15.11 -3.17 19.95
N GLY A 80 -14.37 -2.56 19.02
CA GLY A 80 -14.23 -3.05 17.66
C GLY A 80 -15.57 -3.17 16.89
N CYS A 81 -15.52 -3.36 15.58
CA CYS A 81 -16.72 -3.62 14.76
C CYS A 81 -16.41 -4.65 13.68
N SER A 82 -17.43 -5.10 12.94
CA SER A 82 -17.26 -6.06 11.85
C SER A 82 -16.35 -5.56 10.73
N GLU A 83 -16.28 -4.24 10.49
CA GLU A 83 -15.40 -3.63 9.49
C GLU A 83 -13.91 -3.85 9.80
N CYS A 84 -13.52 -3.72 11.07
CA CYS A 84 -12.14 -3.90 11.51
C CYS A 84 -11.85 -5.27 12.13
N GLY A 85 -12.78 -6.23 12.03
CA GLY A 85 -12.64 -7.53 12.67
C GLY A 85 -12.46 -7.42 14.19
N TYR A 86 -13.13 -6.46 14.80
CA TYR A 86 -13.10 -6.15 16.23
C TYR A 86 -11.75 -5.65 16.79
N GLN A 87 -10.85 -5.14 15.95
CA GLN A 87 -9.52 -4.67 16.38
C GLN A 87 -9.46 -3.16 16.67
N GLY A 88 -10.47 -2.39 16.26
CA GLY A 88 -10.53 -0.93 16.38
C GLY A 88 -9.58 -0.17 15.44
N ARG A 89 -8.73 -0.87 14.67
CA ARG A 89 -7.82 -0.31 13.67
C ARG A 89 -7.84 -1.12 12.39
N VAL A 90 -7.54 -0.47 11.28
CA VAL A 90 -7.45 -1.10 9.96
C VAL A 90 -6.06 -0.91 9.38
N ARG A 91 -5.47 -1.98 8.86
CA ARG A 91 -4.20 -1.92 8.14
C ARG A 91 -4.47 -1.50 6.71
N ARG A 92 -3.80 -0.44 6.26
CA ARG A 92 -3.88 0.09 4.90
C ARG A 92 -2.53 -0.05 4.22
N ALA A 93 -2.55 -0.13 2.89
CA ALA A 93 -1.36 -0.13 2.07
C ALA A 93 -1.65 0.53 0.73
N GLN A 94 -0.69 1.29 0.21
CA GLN A 94 -0.81 1.97 -1.08
C GLN A 94 0.55 2.10 -1.75
N TRP A 95 0.54 1.97 -3.08
CA TRP A 95 1.67 2.33 -3.92
C TRP A 95 1.71 3.85 -4.07
N VAL A 96 2.81 4.46 -3.66
CA VAL A 96 3.06 5.89 -3.81
C VAL A 96 4.33 6.09 -4.63
N PRO A 97 4.48 7.21 -5.36
CA PRO A 97 5.70 7.49 -6.09
C PRO A 97 6.93 7.39 -5.20
N PHE A 98 8.03 6.88 -5.74
CA PHE A 98 9.25 6.58 -4.98
C PHE A 98 9.73 7.78 -4.15
N SER A 99 9.63 9.00 -4.71
CA SER A 99 9.96 10.26 -4.05
C SER A 99 9.26 10.48 -2.71
N PHE A 100 8.04 9.99 -2.53
CA PHE A 100 7.27 10.10 -1.28
C PHE A 100 7.46 8.90 -0.35
N SER A 101 7.94 7.78 -0.88
CA SER A 101 8.20 6.57 -0.08
C SER A 101 9.61 6.55 0.54
N ASP A 102 10.51 7.41 0.06
CA ASP A 102 11.92 7.47 0.47
C ASP A 102 12.22 8.60 1.46
N GLU A 103 11.26 9.47 1.80
CA GLU A 103 11.44 10.62 2.72
C GLU A 103 11.81 10.24 4.18
N ASP A 104 11.94 8.96 4.48
CA ASP A 104 12.40 8.42 5.77
C ASP A 104 13.87 7.93 5.75
N ALA A 105 14.66 8.27 4.72
CA ALA A 105 16.08 7.86 4.58
C ALA A 105 17.08 8.82 5.25
#